data_AF-A0A964AUB1-F1
#
_entry.id   AF-A0A964AUB1-F1
#
_cell.length_a   1.000
_cell.length_b   1.000
_cell.length_c   1.000
_cell.angle_alpha   90.00
_cell.angle_beta   90.00
_cell.angle_gamma   90.00
#
_symmetry.space_group_name_H-M   'P 1'
#
loop_
_entity.id
_entity.type
_entity.pdbx_description
1 polymer ?
#
loop_
_entity_poly.entity_id
_entity_poly.type
_entity_poly.pdbx_seq_one_letter_code
_entity_poly.pdbx_strand_id
1 'polypeptide(L)'
;MADEKTPAVNSNKLVVVDLGKQKGKHVKRLRKGKGKLMDDVHAAVEELRGDGLLAAGAQTVVVVVERKADGLKMPGGMKMPGFPPMPSL
;
A
#
# COMPACT_ATOMS: atom_id res chain seq x y z
N MET A 1 -5.64 0.64 47.67
CA MET A 1 -5.10 -0.43 46.83
C MET A 1 -5.32 -0.04 45.38
N ALA A 2 -4.25 0.20 44.63
CA ALA A 2 -4.28 0.52 43.23
C ALA A 2 -4.30 -0.79 42.41
N ASP A 3 -5.34 -0.97 41.60
CA ASP A 3 -5.33 -1.94 40.51
C ASP A 3 -5.24 -1.14 39.20
N GLU A 4 -4.01 -0.80 38.82
CA GLU A 4 -3.71 -0.29 37.49
C GLU A 4 -3.65 -1.50 36.56
N LYS A 5 -4.77 -1.78 35.90
CA LYS A 5 -4.89 -2.83 34.88
C LYS A 5 -3.98 -2.49 33.69
N THR A 6 -2.74 -2.98 33.71
CA THR A 6 -1.84 -2.93 32.56
C THR A 6 -2.49 -3.66 31.38
N PRO A 7 -2.72 -3.03 30.22
CA PRO A 7 -3.23 -3.76 29.07
C PRO A 7 -2.13 -4.72 28.60
N ALA A 8 -2.43 -6.01 28.64
CA ALA A 8 -1.61 -7.04 28.02
C ALA A 8 -1.27 -6.61 26.59
N VAL A 9 0.02 -6.67 26.25
CA VAL A 9 0.49 -6.48 24.88
C VAL A 9 -0.17 -7.55 24.03
N ASN A 10 -1.26 -7.15 23.35
CA ASN A 10 -1.94 -7.99 22.39
C ASN A 10 -0.87 -8.46 21.40
N SER A 11 -0.72 -9.77 21.26
CA SER A 11 0.07 -10.40 20.22
C SER A 11 -0.47 -9.95 18.87
N ASN A 12 0.05 -8.81 18.39
CA ASN A 12 -0.48 -8.11 17.24
C ASN A 12 -0.08 -8.94 16.02
N LYS A 13 -0.99 -9.79 15.55
CA LYS A 13 -0.77 -10.70 14.44
C LYS A 13 -0.54 -9.85 13.19
N LEU A 14 0.73 -9.73 12.77
CA LEU A 14 1.09 -8.99 11.57
C LEU A 14 0.73 -9.85 10.36
N VAL A 15 -0.28 -9.42 9.60
CA VAL A 15 -0.68 -10.03 8.33
C VAL A 15 -0.16 -9.15 7.20
N VAL A 16 0.68 -9.72 6.34
CA VAL A 16 1.19 -9.04 5.14
C VAL A 16 0.49 -9.65 3.93
N VAL A 17 -0.23 -8.82 3.18
CA VAL A 17 -0.90 -9.22 1.93
C VAL A 17 -0.20 -8.55 0.76
N ASP A 18 0.25 -9.34 -0.21
CA ASP A 18 0.74 -8.82 -1.49
C ASP A 18 -0.37 -8.87 -2.54
N LEU A 19 -0.75 -7.70 -3.06
CA LEU A 19 -1.71 -7.55 -4.16
C LEU A 19 -1.04 -7.49 -5.54
N GLY A 20 0.25 -7.83 -5.58
CA GLY A 20 1.07 -7.86 -6.77
C GLY A 20 1.32 -6.50 -7.40
N LYS A 21 1.73 -6.51 -8.67
CA LYS A 21 2.06 -5.28 -9.41
C LYS A 21 0.79 -4.58 -9.89
N GLN A 22 0.59 -3.35 -9.41
CA GLN A 22 -0.54 -2.52 -9.78
C GLN A 22 -0.17 -1.39 -10.74
N LYS A 23 -1.08 -1.06 -11.67
CA LYS A 23 -0.92 0.09 -12.56
C LYS A 23 -0.96 1.37 -11.74
N GLY A 24 -0.07 2.33 -11.99
CA GLY A 24 -0.01 3.59 -11.22
C GLY A 24 -1.32 4.38 -11.19
N LYS A 25 -2.15 4.29 -12.24
CA LYS A 25 -3.50 4.90 -12.24
C LYS A 25 -4.44 4.27 -11.20
N HIS A 26 -4.31 2.98 -10.91
CA HIS A 26 -5.11 2.28 -9.89
C HIS A 26 -4.64 2.68 -8.49
N VAL A 27 -3.32 2.75 -8.27
CA VAL A 27 -2.73 3.23 -7.02
C VAL A 27 -3.20 4.65 -6.69
N LYS A 28 -3.20 5.56 -7.68
CA LYS A 28 -3.74 6.94 -7.52
C LYS A 28 -5.23 6.98 -7.16
N ARG A 29 -6.02 6.01 -7.64
CA ARG A 29 -7.45 5.91 -7.31
C ARG A 29 -7.66 5.31 -5.92
N LEU A 30 -6.89 4.28 -5.55
CA LEU A 30 -6.86 3.69 -4.21
C LEU A 30 -6.54 4.74 -3.14
N ARG A 31 -5.55 5.60 -3.38
CA ARG A 31 -5.21 6.74 -2.49
C ARG A 31 -6.37 7.71 -2.24
N LYS A 32 -7.40 7.68 -3.10
CA LYS A 32 -8.63 8.49 -2.98
C LYS A 32 -9.82 7.64 -2.49
N GLY A 33 -9.57 6.42 -2.00
CA GLY A 33 -10.60 5.50 -1.52
C GLY A 33 -11.53 4.97 -2.62
N LYS A 34 -11.08 4.86 -3.88
CA LYS A 34 -11.96 4.47 -4.99
C LYS A 34 -11.34 3.57 -6.05
N GLY A 35 -12.21 2.90 -6.82
CA GLY A 35 -11.88 2.15 -8.03
C GLY A 35 -11.40 0.72 -7.76
N LYS A 36 -11.17 -0.04 -8.84
CA LYS A 36 -10.97 -1.50 -8.78
C LYS A 36 -10.01 -2.00 -7.69
N LEU A 37 -8.87 -1.32 -7.51
CA LEU A 37 -7.90 -1.74 -6.50
C LEU A 37 -8.40 -1.55 -5.06
N MET A 38 -9.30 -0.59 -4.81
CA MET A 38 -10.00 -0.48 -3.53
C MET A 38 -10.95 -1.66 -3.32
N ASP A 39 -11.66 -2.08 -4.37
CA ASP A 39 -12.56 -3.24 -4.33
C ASP A 39 -11.75 -4.52 -4.02
N ASP A 40 -10.60 -4.69 -4.67
CA ASP A 40 -9.68 -5.80 -4.44
C ASP A 40 -9.14 -5.80 -2.97
N VAL A 41 -8.78 -4.62 -2.43
CA VAL A 41 -8.36 -4.46 -1.03
C VAL A 41 -9.50 -4.83 -0.08
N HIS A 42 -10.73 -4.39 -0.36
CA HIS A 42 -11.89 -4.71 0.47
C HIS A 42 -12.18 -6.21 0.48
N ALA A 43 -12.11 -6.87 -0.68
CA ALA A 43 -12.27 -8.31 -0.78
C ALA A 43 -11.24 -9.06 0.07
N ALA A 44 -9.97 -8.67 0.01
CA ALA A 44 -8.91 -9.27 0.82
C ALA A 44 -9.14 -9.06 2.32
N VAL A 45 -9.60 -7.87 2.74
CA VAL A 45 -9.90 -7.61 4.16
C VAL A 45 -11.06 -8.46 4.65
N GLU A 46 -12.11 -8.63 3.85
CA GLU A 46 -13.25 -9.49 4.19
C GLU A 46 -12.86 -10.97 4.28
N GLU A 47 -12.00 -11.46 3.37
CA GLU A 47 -11.45 -12.81 3.43
C GLU A 47 -10.65 -13.02 4.72
N LEU A 48 -9.76 -12.09 5.07
CA LEU A 48 -9.00 -12.13 6.31
C LEU A 48 -9.88 -12.08 7.57
N ARG A 49 -11.04 -11.38 7.51
CA ARG A 49 -12.03 -11.41 8.60
C ARG A 49 -12.73 -12.77 8.68
N GLY A 50 -13.12 -13.33 7.53
CA GLY A 50 -13.72 -14.66 7.43
C GLY A 50 -12.83 -15.76 8.00
N ASP A 51 -11.52 -15.65 7.77
CA ASP A 51 -10.51 -16.58 8.29
C ASP A 51 -10.15 -16.35 9.77
N GLY A 52 -10.77 -15.36 10.42
CA GLY A 52 -10.49 -15.01 11.82
C GLY A 52 -9.09 -14.41 12.04
N LEU A 53 -8.44 -13.94 10.97
CA LEU A 53 -7.13 -13.28 11.02
C LEU A 53 -7.24 -11.81 11.45
N LEU A 54 -8.38 -11.19 11.18
CA LEU A 54 -8.75 -9.84 11.64
C LEU A 54 -10.01 -9.91 12.51
N ALA A 55 -10.02 -9.22 13.65
CA ALA A 55 -11.21 -9.12 14.47
C ALA A 55 -12.31 -8.33 13.73
N ALA A 56 -13.58 -8.72 13.90
CA ALA A 56 -14.72 -8.11 13.21
C ALA A 56 -14.86 -6.58 13.45
N GLY A 57 -14.40 -6.09 14.61
CA GLY A 57 -14.39 -4.67 14.97
C GLY A 57 -13.06 -3.95 14.73
N ALA A 58 -12.07 -4.59 14.10
CA ALA A 58 -10.75 -4.00 13.93
C ALA A 58 -10.77 -2.86 12.88
N GLN A 59 -10.33 -1.68 13.29
CA GLN A 59 -10.11 -0.56 12.37
C GLN A 59 -8.91 -0.88 11.46
N THR A 60 -9.18 -1.12 10.17
CA THR A 60 -8.15 -1.52 9.21
C THR A 60 -7.48 -0.30 8.60
N VAL A 61 -6.16 -0.17 8.79
CA VAL A 61 -5.36 0.90 8.18
C VAL A 61 -4.58 0.31 6.99
N VAL A 62 -4.83 0.82 5.78
CA VAL A 62 -4.15 0.38 4.56
C VAL A 62 -3.05 1.37 4.20
N VAL A 63 -1.79 0.92 4.28
CA VAL A 63 -0.62 1.73 3.91
C VAL A 63 -0.21 1.41 2.47
N VAL A 64 -0.19 2.44 1.62
CA VAL A 64 0.16 2.29 0.19
C VAL A 64 1.56 2.87 -0.04
N VAL A 65 2.52 2.00 -0.36
CA VAL A 65 3.89 2.41 -0.71
C VAL A 65 4.05 2.40 -2.23
N GLU A 66 4.25 3.58 -2.84
CA GLU A 66 4.57 3.69 -4.26
C GLU A 66 6.06 4.02 -4.45
N ARG A 67 6.75 3.27 -5.32
CA ARG A 67 8.06 3.71 -5.80
C ARG A 67 7.85 4.86 -6.77
N LYS A 68 8.28 6.06 -6.39
CA LYS A 68 8.51 7.13 -7.37
C LYS A 68 9.68 6.68 -8.24
N ALA A 69 9.47 6.67 -9.55
CA ALA A 69 10.58 6.59 -10.47
C ALA A 69 11.28 7.95 -10.42
N ASP A 70 12.49 8.02 -9.85
CA ASP A 70 13.41 9.14 -10.01
C ASP A 70 13.94 9.14 -11.44
N GLY A 71 13.05 9.47 -12.38
CA GLY A 71 13.37 9.64 -13.79
C GLY A 71 12.91 11.02 -14.19
N LEU A 72 13.88 11.92 -14.38
CA LEU A 72 13.72 13.29 -14.85
C LEU A 72 12.67 13.35 -15.98
N LYS A 73 11.45 13.75 -15.63
CA LYS A 73 10.33 13.85 -16.57
C LYS A 73 10.37 15.28 -17.10
N MET A 74 10.85 15.46 -18.34
CA MET A 74 10.60 16.70 -19.06
C MET A 74 9.07 16.86 -19.26
N PRO A 75 8.48 18.05 -19.05
CA PRO A 75 7.09 18.28 -19.39
C PRO A 75 6.91 18.15 -20.92
N GLY A 76 5.91 17.39 -21.37
CA GLY A 76 5.52 17.33 -22.79
C GLY A 76 5.84 16.06 -23.58
N GLY A 77 6.36 14.98 -22.98
CA GLY A 77 6.47 13.69 -23.66
C GLY A 77 7.53 13.61 -24.78
N MET A 78 8.42 14.59 -24.89
CA MET A 78 9.54 14.55 -25.83
C MET A 78 10.70 13.70 -25.30
N LYS A 79 11.22 12.80 -26.14
CA LYS A 79 12.48 12.07 -25.91
C LYS A 79 13.61 13.04 -26.22
N MET A 80 14.56 13.23 -25.30
CA MET A 80 15.74 14.09 -25.53
C MET A 80 16.54 13.54 -26.74
N PRO A 81 16.70 14.31 -27.82
CA PRO A 81 17.75 14.03 -28.78
C PRO A 81 19.09 14.44 -28.14
N GLY A 82 20.04 13.51 -28.06
CA GLY A 82 21.45 13.83 -27.82
C GLY A 82 21.98 13.79 -26.37
N PHE A 83 21.40 13.01 -25.44
CA PHE A 83 22.08 12.77 -24.16
C PHE A 83 23.08 11.60 -24.32
N PRO A 84 24.40 11.83 -24.26
CA PRO A 84 25.37 10.74 -24.33
C PRO A 84 25.23 9.82 -23.10
N PRO A 85 25.51 8.52 -23.22
CA PRO A 85 25.55 7.62 -22.07
C PRO A 85 26.62 8.11 -21.09
N MET A 86 26.27 8.20 -19.80
CA MET A 86 27.25 8.50 -18.75
C MET A 86 28.29 7.38 -18.71
N PRO A 87 29.59 7.68 -18.61
CA PRO A 87 30.58 6.65 -18.34
C PRO A 87 30.30 6.07 -16.96
N SER A 88 30.13 4.74 -16.92
CA SER A 88 30.17 3.98 -15.68
C SER A 88 31.58 4.07 -15.11
N LEU A 89 31.71 4.62 -13.90
CA LEU A 89 32.87 4.44 -13.04
C LEU A 89 33.00 2.96 -12.66
#